data_AF-E4SJI4-F1
#
_entry.id   AF-E4SJI4-F1
#
_cell.length_a   1.000
_cell.length_b   1.000
_cell.length_c   1.000
_cell.angle_alpha   90.00
_cell.angle_beta   90.00
_cell.angle_gamma   90.00
#
_symmetry.space_group_name_H-M   'P 1'
#
loop_
_entity.id
_entity.type
_entity.pdbx_description
1 polymer ?
#
loop_
_entity_poly.entity_id
_entity_poly.type
_entity_poly.pdbx_seq_one_letter_code
_entity_poly.pdbx_strand_id
1 'polypeptide(L)'
;MRSNTAFARTFLDESPESILTTVKFFETGVDEQSGIIMKNTKDQMVVMALSMRAKQPKRGVISGTKGYVEINHYPRATEADITYTASAHEEKHDKITAGDSDKALEYEVQDMQRYIDQGHDDGQLQMSHDIAYILTSVRTSWGMKYPFDDEK
;
A
#
# COMPACT_ATOMS: atom_id res chain seq x y z
N MET A 1 -1.22 3.33 -11.20
CA MET A 1 -0.78 4.20 -10.07
C MET A 1 -0.92 3.46 -8.74
N ARG A 2 0.18 3.16 -8.03
CA ARG A 2 0.13 2.45 -6.74
C ARG A 2 -0.24 3.41 -5.59
N SER A 3 -1.36 3.14 -4.90
CA SER A 3 -1.79 3.85 -3.69
C SER A 3 -1.06 3.35 -2.43
N ASN A 4 -1.14 4.08 -1.32
CA ASN A 4 -0.58 3.66 -0.03
C ASN A 4 -1.12 2.27 0.38
N THR A 5 -2.43 2.07 0.21
CA THR A 5 -3.10 0.80 0.52
C THR A 5 -2.64 -0.33 -0.39
N ALA A 6 -2.43 -0.05 -1.69
CA ALA A 6 -1.90 -1.05 -2.63
C ALA A 6 -0.47 -1.46 -2.26
N PHE A 7 0.38 -0.48 -1.91
CA PHE A 7 1.73 -0.76 -1.44
C PHE A 7 1.70 -1.64 -0.18
N ALA A 8 0.91 -1.27 0.83
CA ALA A 8 0.79 -2.03 2.06
C ALA A 8 0.29 -3.47 1.81
N ARG A 9 -0.80 -3.63 1.06
CA ARG A 9 -1.40 -4.94 0.78
C ARG A 9 -0.46 -5.87 0.01
N THR A 10 0.43 -5.33 -0.83
CA THR A 10 1.44 -6.11 -1.59
C THR A 10 2.37 -6.91 -0.68
N PHE A 11 2.67 -6.40 0.53
CA PHE A 11 3.59 -7.04 1.47
C PHE A 11 2.91 -7.86 2.58
N LEU A 12 1.59 -8.00 2.50
CA LEU A 12 0.83 -8.87 3.41
C LEU A 12 0.53 -10.21 2.74
N ASP A 13 0.63 -11.29 3.51
CA ASP A 13 0.34 -12.65 3.05
C ASP A 13 -1.17 -12.82 2.79
N GLU A 14 -1.99 -12.11 3.55
CA GLU A 14 -3.45 -12.11 3.45
C GLU A 14 -4.03 -10.72 3.74
N SER A 15 -5.27 -10.51 3.29
CA SER A 15 -5.99 -9.26 3.52
C SER A 15 -6.19 -9.02 5.03
N PRO A 16 -6.04 -7.78 5.53
CA PRO A 16 -6.31 -7.47 6.94
C PRO A 16 -7.78 -7.68 7.30
N GLU A 17 -8.02 -8.21 8.50
CA GLU A 17 -9.37 -8.44 9.05
C GLU A 17 -9.83 -7.34 10.00
N SER A 18 -8.86 -6.61 10.58
CA SER A 18 -9.12 -5.56 11.57
C SER A 18 -8.53 -4.24 11.12
N ILE A 19 -9.33 -3.18 11.25
CA ILE A 19 -8.96 -1.82 10.84
C ILE A 19 -9.31 -0.88 12.00
N LEU A 20 -8.30 -0.16 12.48
CA LEU A 20 -8.46 0.96 13.41
C LEU A 20 -8.08 2.24 12.69
N THR A 21 -8.92 3.26 12.74
CA THR A 21 -8.65 4.47 11.98
C THR A 21 -9.28 5.71 12.61
N THR A 22 -8.68 6.86 12.32
CA THR A 22 -9.18 8.19 12.65
C THR A 22 -9.02 9.10 11.46
N VAL A 23 -9.91 10.10 11.35
CA VAL A 23 -9.95 11.03 10.24
C VAL A 23 -10.22 12.45 10.73
N LYS A 24 -9.59 13.42 10.08
CA LYS A 24 -10.00 14.81 10.06
C LYS A 24 -10.60 15.08 8.68
N PHE A 25 -11.88 15.45 8.64
CA PHE A 25 -12.53 15.85 7.40
C PHE A 25 -12.17 17.27 7.00
N PHE A 26 -12.11 17.51 5.69
CA PHE A 26 -12.08 18.84 5.12
C PHE A 26 -13.51 19.43 5.01
N GLU A 27 -13.63 20.73 4.75
CA GLU A 27 -14.93 21.42 4.67
C GLU A 27 -15.86 20.88 3.57
N THR A 28 -15.28 20.22 2.55
CA THR A 28 -16.02 19.56 1.47
C THR A 28 -16.47 18.14 1.81
N GLY A 29 -16.16 17.62 3.01
CA GLY A 29 -16.53 16.27 3.46
C GLY A 29 -15.57 15.15 3.04
N VAL A 30 -14.49 15.46 2.31
CA VAL A 30 -13.41 14.50 1.99
C VAL A 30 -12.42 14.40 3.14
N ASP A 31 -11.61 13.33 3.18
CA ASP A 31 -10.56 13.19 4.19
C ASP A 31 -9.42 14.20 3.96
N GLU A 32 -9.08 14.97 4.99
CA GLU A 32 -7.95 15.90 4.96
C GLU A 32 -6.68 15.26 5.52
N GLN A 33 -6.85 14.51 6.62
CA GLN A 33 -5.81 13.76 7.31
C GLN A 33 -6.41 12.49 7.86
N SER A 34 -5.71 11.38 7.71
CA SER A 34 -6.14 10.09 8.25
C SER A 34 -4.98 9.26 8.75
N GLY A 35 -5.25 8.51 9.81
CA GLY A 35 -4.38 7.46 10.34
C GLY A 35 -5.10 6.13 10.28
N ILE A 36 -4.45 5.09 9.77
CA ILE A 36 -5.03 3.77 9.55
C ILE A 36 -4.05 2.71 10.06
N ILE A 37 -4.52 1.85 10.95
CA ILE A 37 -3.80 0.68 11.45
C ILE A 37 -4.59 -0.55 11.00
N MET A 38 -3.92 -1.51 10.38
CA MET A 38 -4.56 -2.74 9.89
C MET A 38 -3.79 -3.96 10.39
N LYS A 39 -4.49 -5.03 10.75
CA LYS A 39 -3.88 -6.30 11.16
C LYS A 39 -4.61 -7.49 10.53
N ASN A 40 -3.85 -8.51 10.15
CA ASN A 40 -4.37 -9.79 9.68
C ASN A 40 -4.16 -10.94 10.71
N THR A 41 -4.62 -12.15 10.37
CA THR A 41 -4.51 -13.33 11.26
C THR A 41 -3.11 -13.93 11.31
N LYS A 42 -2.19 -13.46 10.45
CA LYS A 42 -0.78 -13.86 10.40
C LYS A 42 0.14 -13.00 11.28
N ASP A 43 -0.45 -12.20 12.19
CA ASP A 43 0.26 -11.23 13.02
C ASP A 43 1.06 -10.19 12.23
N GLN A 44 0.69 -9.93 10.97
CA GLN A 44 1.24 -8.83 10.19
C GLN A 44 0.41 -7.56 10.43
N MET A 45 1.10 -6.44 10.60
CA MET A 45 0.49 -5.14 10.90
C MET A 45 0.98 -4.08 9.93
N VAL A 46 0.06 -3.19 9.55
CA VAL A 46 0.33 -1.99 8.76
C VAL A 46 -0.06 -0.77 9.56
N VAL A 47 0.76 0.27 9.50
CA VAL A 47 0.41 1.62 9.96
C VAL A 47 0.60 2.58 8.79
N MET A 48 -0.46 3.28 8.40
CA MET A 48 -0.44 4.29 7.35
C MET A 48 -0.94 5.61 7.90
N ALA A 49 -0.34 6.70 7.40
CA ALA A 49 -0.86 8.04 7.57
C ALA A 49 -0.98 8.70 6.21
N LEU A 50 -2.04 9.49 6.03
CA LEU A 50 -2.30 10.26 4.82
C LEU A 50 -2.59 11.70 5.21
N SER A 51 -2.15 12.63 4.36
CA SER A 51 -2.53 14.03 4.46
C SER A 51 -2.63 14.67 3.09
N MET A 52 -3.71 15.43 2.89
CA MET A 52 -3.91 16.26 1.70
C MET A 52 -3.03 17.51 1.71
N ARG A 53 -2.79 18.12 2.88
CA ARG A 53 -2.04 19.39 3.02
C ARG A 53 -0.58 19.19 3.39
N ALA A 54 -0.29 18.29 4.32
CA ALA A 54 1.07 18.08 4.79
C ALA A 54 1.82 17.21 3.78
N LYS A 55 2.93 17.72 3.25
CA LYS A 55 3.80 16.93 2.37
C LYS A 55 4.48 15.83 3.18
N GLN A 56 4.04 14.60 2.96
CA GLN A 56 4.66 13.42 3.56
C GLN A 56 5.68 12.80 2.59
N PRO A 57 6.78 12.22 3.10
CA PRO A 57 7.64 11.39 2.27
C PRO A 57 6.84 10.17 1.80
N LYS A 58 6.95 9.83 0.52
CA LYS A 58 6.37 8.60 -0.04
C LYS A 58 7.30 7.42 0.27
N ARG A 59 7.49 7.15 1.56
CA ARG A 59 8.41 6.14 2.09
C ARG A 59 7.61 5.00 2.68
N GLY A 60 7.90 3.79 2.23
CA GLY A 60 7.44 2.55 2.83
C GLY A 60 8.58 1.87 3.55
N VAL A 61 8.30 1.31 4.73
CA VAL A 61 9.26 0.49 5.48
C VAL A 61 8.59 -0.86 5.75
N ILE A 62 9.25 -1.93 5.33
CA ILE A 62 8.81 -3.31 5.54
C ILE A 62 9.77 -3.94 6.53
N SER A 63 9.31 -4.23 7.74
CA SER A 63 10.14 -4.77 8.81
C SER A 63 9.82 -6.25 9.06
N GLY A 64 10.86 -7.04 9.28
CA GLY A 64 10.76 -8.45 9.64
C GLY A 64 11.80 -8.82 10.70
N THR A 65 11.87 -10.12 11.01
CA THR A 65 12.76 -10.63 12.09
C THR A 65 14.25 -10.59 11.76
N LYS A 66 14.60 -10.43 10.48
CA LYS A 66 15.99 -10.43 10.00
C LYS A 66 16.48 -9.06 9.53
N GLY A 67 15.67 -8.02 9.68
CA GLY A 67 15.96 -6.69 9.17
C GLY A 67 14.73 -5.99 8.60
N TYR A 68 14.98 -4.96 7.80
CA TYR A 68 13.94 -4.16 7.16
C TYR A 68 14.35 -3.67 5.78
N VAL A 69 13.35 -3.36 4.96
CA VAL A 69 13.51 -2.80 3.62
C VAL A 69 12.87 -1.41 3.60
N GLU A 70 13.58 -0.44 3.06
CA GLU A 70 13.09 0.93 2.87
C GLU A 70 12.93 1.23 1.39
N ILE A 71 11.73 1.67 1.00
CA ILE A 71 11.41 2.02 -0.38
C ILE A 71 10.95 3.48 -0.40
N ASN A 72 11.81 4.35 -0.91
CA ASN A 72 11.51 5.76 -1.10
C ASN A 72 10.86 5.98 -2.46
N HIS A 73 9.94 6.94 -2.54
CA HIS A 73 9.16 7.24 -3.74
C HIS A 73 8.46 5.99 -4.32
N TYR A 74 7.93 5.13 -3.45
CA TYR A 74 7.39 3.80 -3.83
C TYR A 74 6.39 3.76 -5.00
N PRO A 75 5.62 4.82 -5.37
CA PRO A 75 4.78 4.74 -6.57
C PRO A 75 5.57 4.58 -7.87
N ARG A 76 6.86 4.96 -7.88
CA ARG A 76 7.79 4.85 -9.01
C ARG A 76 9.22 4.58 -8.52
N ALA A 77 9.38 3.77 -7.48
CA ALA A 77 10.69 3.48 -6.93
C ALA A 77 11.53 2.66 -7.92
N THR A 78 12.80 3.02 -8.02
CA THR A 78 13.83 2.24 -8.75
C THR A 78 14.90 1.69 -7.81
N GLU A 79 14.82 2.03 -6.52
CA GLU A 79 15.77 1.60 -5.50
C GLU A 79 15.03 1.13 -4.25
N ALA A 80 15.61 0.15 -3.58
CA ALA A 80 15.24 -0.27 -2.24
C ALA A 80 16.51 -0.47 -1.40
N ASP A 81 16.56 0.17 -0.24
CA ASP A 81 17.63 -0.01 0.73
C ASP A 81 17.24 -1.16 1.67
N ILE A 82 18.16 -2.08 1.91
CA ILE A 82 17.94 -3.24 2.78
C ILE A 82 18.95 -3.19 3.92
N THR A 83 18.43 -3.31 5.13
CA THR A 83 19.25 -3.45 6.34
C THR A 83 18.97 -4.81 6.94
N TYR A 84 20.01 -5.63 7.06
CA TYR A 84 19.98 -6.93 7.71
C TYR A 84 20.45 -6.81 9.16
N THR A 85 19.67 -7.36 10.09
CA THR A 85 19.92 -7.34 11.53
C THR A 85 19.90 -8.76 12.11
N ALA A 86 20.57 -9.68 11.43
CA ALA A 86 20.53 -11.11 11.75
C ALA A 86 21.00 -11.45 13.17
N SER A 87 21.78 -10.57 13.80
CA SER A 87 22.10 -10.60 15.22
C SER A 87 22.10 -9.18 15.82
N ALA A 88 22.01 -9.05 17.14
CA ALA A 88 21.99 -7.75 17.83
C ALA A 88 23.30 -6.94 17.69
N HIS A 89 24.34 -7.53 17.10
CA HIS A 89 25.68 -6.94 17.03
C HIS A 89 26.20 -6.79 15.60
N GLU A 90 25.45 -7.23 14.59
CA GLU A 90 25.86 -7.18 13.20
C GLU A 90 24.76 -6.54 12.35
N GLU A 91 25.14 -5.46 11.67
CA GLU A 91 24.31 -4.77 10.68
C GLU A 91 25.00 -4.86 9.33
N LYS A 92 24.27 -5.33 8.32
CA LYS A 92 24.72 -5.32 6.92
C LYS A 92 23.73 -4.54 6.08
N HIS A 93 24.24 -3.70 5.20
CA HIS A 93 23.42 -2.97 4.24
C HIS A 93 23.58 -3.54 2.84
N ASP A 94 22.49 -3.48 2.08
CA ASP A 94 22.47 -3.77 0.66
C ASP A 94 21.50 -2.80 -0.04
N LYS A 95 21.63 -2.70 -1.36
CA LYS A 95 20.76 -1.87 -2.19
C LYS A 95 20.37 -2.64 -3.44
N ILE A 96 19.08 -2.74 -3.67
CA ILE A 96 18.54 -3.23 -4.93
C ILE A 96 18.22 -2.03 -5.81
N THR A 97 18.71 -2.04 -7.05
CA THR A 97 18.33 -1.08 -8.09
C THR A 97 17.67 -1.84 -9.23
N ALA A 98 16.43 -1.49 -9.57
CA ALA A 98 15.66 -2.16 -10.61
C ALA A 98 14.62 -1.23 -11.23
N GLY A 99 14.32 -1.46 -12.51
CA GLY A 99 13.31 -0.71 -13.24
C GLY A 99 13.74 0.71 -13.64
N ASP A 100 12.81 1.42 -14.25
CA ASP A 100 12.97 2.77 -14.77
C ASP A 100 11.69 3.57 -14.48
N SER A 101 11.83 4.67 -13.73
CA SER A 101 10.70 5.51 -13.31
C SER A 101 9.96 6.15 -14.48
N ASP A 102 10.65 6.42 -15.59
CA ASP A 102 10.05 7.00 -16.79
C ASP A 102 9.18 5.99 -17.54
N LYS A 103 9.47 4.69 -17.37
CA LYS A 103 8.70 3.58 -17.94
C LYS A 103 7.58 3.07 -17.04
N ALA A 104 7.27 3.76 -15.94
CA ALA A 104 6.28 3.29 -14.97
C ALA A 104 4.92 2.93 -15.59
N LEU A 105 4.44 3.72 -16.55
CA LEU A 105 3.20 3.43 -17.26
C LEU A 105 3.37 2.31 -18.31
N GLU A 106 4.54 2.25 -18.97
CA GLU A 106 4.84 1.17 -19.91
C GLU A 106 4.80 -0.20 -19.23
N TYR A 107 5.26 -0.29 -17.98
CA TYR A 107 5.14 -1.52 -17.20
C TYR A 107 3.69 -1.92 -16.94
N GLU A 108 2.79 -0.97 -16.65
CA GLU A 108 1.36 -1.25 -16.49
C GLU A 108 0.73 -1.72 -17.81
N VAL A 109 1.13 -1.14 -18.95
CA VAL A 109 0.66 -1.58 -20.29
C VAL A 109 1.18 -2.98 -20.62
N GLN A 110 2.45 -3.27 -20.36
CA GLN A 110 3.03 -4.60 -20.57
C GLN A 110 2.35 -5.67 -19.70
N ASP A 111 2.00 -5.32 -18.46
CA ASP A 111 1.25 -6.21 -17.55
C ASP A 111 -0.14 -6.55 -18.11
N MET A 112 -0.84 -5.56 -18.66
CA MET A 112 -2.13 -5.75 -19.32
C MET A 112 -2.03 -6.56 -20.62
N GLN A 113 -0.99 -6.34 -21.42
CA GLN A 113 -0.72 -7.16 -22.60
C GLN A 113 -0.48 -8.62 -22.22
N ARG A 114 0.34 -8.87 -21.19
CA ARG A 114 0.57 -10.22 -20.67
C ARG A 114 -0.73 -10.88 -20.22
N TYR A 115 -1.59 -10.16 -19.50
CA TYR A 115 -2.90 -10.66 -19.08
C TYR A 115 -3.76 -11.11 -20.27
N ILE A 116 -3.83 -10.30 -21.33
CA ILE A 116 -4.59 -10.64 -22.54
C ILE A 116 -4.01 -11.89 -23.22
N ASP A 117 -2.68 -11.95 -23.36
CA ASP A 117 -2.00 -13.05 -24.04
C ASP A 117 -2.13 -14.38 -23.29
N GLN A 118 -2.04 -14.36 -21.96
CA GLN A 118 -2.16 -15.57 -21.12
C GLN A 118 -3.61 -15.95 -20.79
N GLY A 119 -4.54 -14.99 -20.87
CA GLY A 119 -5.98 -15.21 -20.67
C GLY A 119 -6.43 -15.34 -19.21
N HIS A 120 -5.55 -15.09 -18.24
CA HIS A 120 -5.86 -15.09 -16.81
C HIS A 120 -4.97 -14.09 -16.06
N ASP A 121 -5.33 -13.74 -14.83
CA ASP A 121 -4.45 -12.99 -13.93
C ASP A 121 -3.67 -13.94 -13.02
N ASP A 122 -2.70 -13.40 -12.29
CA ASP A 122 -1.88 -14.08 -11.29
C ASP A 122 -2.27 -13.63 -9.86
N GLY A 123 -3.53 -13.21 -9.67
CA GLY A 123 -4.07 -12.69 -8.42
C GLY A 123 -4.20 -11.17 -8.33
N GLN A 124 -3.87 -10.43 -9.41
CA GLN A 124 -4.02 -8.97 -9.48
C GLN A 124 -5.49 -8.54 -9.28
N LEU A 125 -6.46 -9.29 -9.80
CA LEU A 125 -7.88 -8.96 -9.65
C LEU A 125 -8.33 -9.11 -8.19
N GLN A 126 -7.93 -10.20 -7.53
CA GLN A 126 -8.19 -10.40 -6.11
C GLN A 126 -7.54 -9.30 -5.26
N MET A 127 -6.30 -8.94 -5.59
CA MET A 127 -5.58 -7.83 -4.95
C MET A 127 -6.35 -6.50 -5.09
N SER A 128 -6.87 -6.19 -6.28
CA SER A 128 -7.71 -5.01 -6.49
C SER A 128 -8.99 -5.04 -5.66
N HIS A 129 -9.65 -6.19 -5.56
CA HIS A 129 -10.83 -6.37 -4.72
C HIS A 129 -10.51 -6.15 -3.23
N ASP A 130 -9.42 -6.74 -2.73
CA ASP A 130 -8.96 -6.55 -1.35
C ASP A 130 -8.73 -5.07 -1.04
N ILE A 131 -8.03 -4.35 -1.94
CA ILE A 131 -7.75 -2.92 -1.78
C ILE A 131 -9.06 -2.11 -1.76
N ALA A 132 -9.98 -2.38 -2.67
CA ALA A 132 -11.28 -1.70 -2.72
C ALA A 132 -12.11 -1.96 -1.45
N TYR A 133 -12.09 -3.19 -0.94
CA TYR A 133 -12.74 -3.56 0.31
C TYR A 133 -12.12 -2.83 1.50
N ILE A 134 -10.78 -2.78 1.61
CA ILE A 134 -10.10 -2.04 2.69
C ILE A 134 -10.48 -0.56 2.66
N LEU A 135 -10.41 0.08 1.49
CA LEU A 135 -10.75 1.50 1.34
C LEU A 135 -12.23 1.76 1.68
N THR A 136 -13.12 0.84 1.32
CA THR A 136 -14.54 0.91 1.67
C THR A 136 -14.77 0.76 3.17
N SER A 137 -14.13 -0.23 3.81
CA SER A 137 -14.22 -0.43 5.26
C SER A 137 -13.71 0.78 6.04
N VAL A 138 -12.60 1.39 5.59
CA VAL A 138 -12.06 2.63 6.15
C VAL A 138 -13.07 3.77 6.07
N ARG A 139 -13.57 4.11 4.87
CA ARG A 139 -14.52 5.23 4.72
C ARG A 139 -15.85 4.96 5.45
N THR A 140 -16.32 3.72 5.47
CA THR A 140 -17.54 3.34 6.21
C THR A 140 -17.35 3.53 7.71
N SER A 141 -16.18 3.19 8.27
CA SER A 141 -15.88 3.42 9.69
C SER A 141 -15.88 4.91 10.07
N TRP A 142 -15.57 5.78 9.10
CA TRP A 142 -15.63 7.23 9.26
C TRP A 142 -17.04 7.82 9.10
N GLY A 143 -18.02 7.03 8.67
CA GLY A 143 -19.33 7.52 8.27
C GLY A 143 -19.34 8.28 6.93
N MET A 144 -18.27 8.15 6.13
CA MET A 144 -18.17 8.80 4.82
C MET A 144 -18.86 7.95 3.74
N LYS A 145 -19.88 8.54 3.11
CA LYS A 145 -20.66 7.91 2.03
C LYS A 145 -20.56 8.71 0.74
N TYR A 146 -20.61 8.01 -0.39
CA TYR A 146 -20.86 8.61 -1.69
C TYR A 146 -22.37 8.64 -1.99
N PRO A 147 -22.85 9.58 -2.83
CA PRO A 147 -24.27 9.69 -3.16
C PRO A 147 -24.90 8.39 -3.69
N PHE A 148 -24.13 7.59 -4.41
CA PHE A 148 -24.57 6.34 -5.02
C PHE A 148 -24.49 5.11 -4.09
N ASP A 149 -23.94 5.22 -2.86
CA ASP A 149 -23.94 4.08 -1.92
C ASP A 149 -25.34 3.73 -1.41
N ASP A 150 -26.28 4.68 -1.49
CA ASP A 150 -27.67 4.50 -1.08
C ASP A 150 -28.61 4.21 -2.28
N GLU A 151 -28.07 4.17 -3.51
CA GLU A 151 -28.81 3.76 -4.71
C GLU A 151 -28.87 2.22 -4.78
N LYS A 152 -30.09 1.67 -4.82
CA LYS A 152 -30.35 0.22 -4.91
C LYS A 152 -30.40 -0.28 -6.34
#